data_AF-A0A2V7HKX1-F1
#
_entry.id   AF-A0A2V7HKX1-F1
#
_cell.length_a   1.000
_cell.length_b   1.000
_cell.length_c   1.000
_cell.angle_alpha   90.00
_cell.angle_beta   90.00
_cell.angle_gamma   90.00
#
_symmetry.space_group_name_H-M   'P 1'
#
loop_
_entity.id
_entity.type
_entity.pdbx_description
1 polymer ?
#
loop_
_entity_poly.entity_id
_entity_poly.type
_entity_poly.pdbx_seq_one_letter_code
_entity_poly.pdbx_strand_id
1 'polypeptide(L)' 'LTPEGAVAVAGELWRAVAERPLPDGARVKVVDVQGLTLRVVAEDAPGGGTR' A
#
# COMPACT_ATOMS: atom_id res chain seq x y z
N LEU A 1 -5.47 5.09 3.70
CA LEU A 1 -4.30 4.78 4.53
C LEU A 1 -3.61 6.05 5.01
N THR A 2 -3.58 6.31 6.33
CA THR A 2 -2.74 7.35 6.95
C THR A 2 -2.43 7.05 8.43
N PRO A 3 -1.23 6.57 8.79
CA PRO A 3 -0.35 5.80 7.93
C PRO A 3 -0.88 4.38 7.73
N GLU A 4 -1.72 3.86 8.65
CA GLU A 4 -2.19 2.47 8.64
C GLU A 4 -3.61 2.29 8.07
N GLY A 5 -3.97 1.04 7.78
CA GLY A 5 -5.31 0.57 7.41
C GLY A 5 -5.24 -0.78 6.71
N ALA A 6 -6.23 -1.09 5.85
CA ALA A 6 -6.34 -2.39 5.20
C ALA A 6 -6.32 -2.27 3.66
N VAL A 7 -5.74 -3.26 3.00
CA VAL A 7 -5.71 -3.40 1.53
C VAL A 7 -6.22 -4.78 1.13
N ALA A 8 -6.91 -4.87 0.01
CA ALA A 8 -7.35 -6.15 -0.55
C ALA A 8 -6.28 -6.70 -1.51
N VAL A 9 -5.76 -7.91 -1.21
CA VAL A 9 -4.76 -8.60 -2.02
C VAL A 9 -5.27 -10.01 -2.29
N ALA A 10 -5.46 -10.36 -3.58
CA ALA A 10 -5.92 -11.70 -4.00
C ALA A 10 -7.19 -12.21 -3.27
N GLY A 11 -8.09 -11.31 -2.89
CA GLY A 11 -9.33 -11.65 -2.17
C GLY A 11 -9.22 -11.63 -0.64
N GLU A 12 -8.04 -11.32 -0.08
CA GLU A 12 -7.81 -11.24 1.36
C GLU A 12 -7.54 -9.80 1.82
N LEU A 13 -8.01 -9.45 3.02
CA LEU A 13 -7.73 -8.15 3.64
C LEU A 13 -6.46 -8.23 4.48
N TRP A 14 -5.47 -7.43 4.11
CA TRP A 14 -4.18 -7.35 4.77
C TRP A 14 -4.00 -6.01 5.47
N ARG A 15 -3.31 -6.01 6.62
CA ARG A 15 -2.85 -4.77 7.26
C ARG A 15 -1.78 -4.13 6.39
N ALA A 16 -1.86 -2.82 6.20
CA ALA A 16 -0.89 -2.07 5.42
C ALA A 16 -0.58 -0.69 6.01
N VAL A 17 0.62 -0.22 5.70
CA VAL A 17 1.12 1.11 6.05
C VAL A 17 1.56 1.84 4.78
N ALA A 18 1.13 3.09 4.63
CA ALA A 18 1.53 3.99 3.57
C ALA A 18 2.37 5.16 4.12
N GLU A 19 3.43 5.52 3.40
CA GLU A 19 4.28 6.67 3.73
C GLU A 19 3.58 8.01 3.51
N ARG A 20 2.65 8.06 2.57
CA ARG A 20 1.82 9.23 2.28
C ARG A 20 0.35 8.88 2.49
N PRO A 21 -0.50 9.85 2.88
CA PRO A 21 -1.94 9.64 2.92
C PRO A 21 -2.46 9.14 1.58
N LEU A 22 -3.21 8.04 1.61
CA LEU A 22 -3.94 7.50 0.47
C LEU A 22 -5.44 7.49 0.79
N PRO A 23 -6.30 7.97 -0.11
CA PRO A 23 -7.75 7.88 0.08
C PRO A 23 -8.22 6.42 -0.02
N ASP A 24 -9.41 6.15 0.51
CA ASP A 24 -10.03 4.83 0.38
C ASP A 24 -10.32 4.50 -1.08
N GLY A 25 -10.10 3.23 -1.47
CA GLY A 25 -10.23 2.79 -2.86
C GLY A 25 -9.05 3.17 -3.77
N ALA A 26 -8.03 3.87 -3.28
CA ALA A 26 -6.81 4.10 -4.04
C ALA A 26 -6.13 2.78 -4.42
N ARG A 27 -5.70 2.65 -5.69
CA ARG A 27 -4.85 1.54 -6.12
C ARG A 27 -3.46 1.71 -5.53
N VAL A 28 -2.90 0.60 -5.06
CA VAL A 28 -1.63 0.59 -4.35
C VAL A 28 -0.73 -0.51 -4.85
N LYS A 29 0.57 -0.28 -4.80
CA LYS A 29 1.61 -1.27 -5.04
C LYS A 29 2.25 -1.65 -3.71
N VAL A 30 2.33 -2.95 -3.44
CA VAL A 30 3.11 -3.48 -2.31
C VAL A 30 4.60 -3.35 -2.63
N VAL A 31 5.35 -2.74 -1.72
CA VAL A 31 6.80 -2.50 -1.88
C VAL A 31 7.64 -3.25 -0.87
N ASP A 32 7.05 -3.71 0.24
CA ASP A 32 7.75 -4.45 1.28
C ASP A 32 6.75 -5.26 2.14
N VAL A 33 7.23 -6.31 2.83
CA VAL A 33 6.46 -7.16 3.75
C VAL A 33 7.16 -7.20 5.10
N GLN A 34 6.49 -6.66 6.12
CA GLN A 34 7.01 -6.56 7.49
C GLN A 34 6.17 -7.44 8.42
N GLY A 35 6.50 -8.73 8.47
CA GLY A 35 5.71 -9.72 9.19
C GLY A 35 4.31 -9.86 8.58
N LEU A 36 3.27 -9.51 9.34
CA LEU A 36 1.87 -9.53 8.91
C LEU A 36 1.36 -8.15 8.45
N THR A 37 2.26 -7.23 8.11
CA THR A 37 1.93 -5.87 7.65
C THR A 37 2.64 -5.55 6.34
N LEU A 38 1.89 -5.02 5.37
CA LEU A 38 2.40 -4.66 4.05
C LEU A 38 2.80 -3.17 4.02
N ARG A 39 3.95 -2.84 3.43
CA ARG A 39 4.24 -1.45 3.05
C ARG A 39 3.72 -1.21 1.65
N VAL A 40 2.99 -0.11 1.46
CA VAL A 40 2.37 0.20 0.17
C VAL A 40 2.60 1.65 -0.25
N VAL A 41 2.64 1.86 -1.56
CA VAL A 41 2.69 3.19 -2.19
C VAL A 41 1.55 3.32 -3.20
N ALA A 42 1.14 4.55 -3.53
CA ALA A 42 0.16 4.76 -4.60
C ALA A 42 0.70 4.21 -5.93
N GLU A 43 -0.12 3.45 -6.65
CA GLU A 43 0.27 2.88 -7.95
C GLU A 43 0.52 3.97 -9.00
N ASP A 44 -0.30 5.02 -8.98
CA ASP A 44 -0.25 6.14 -9.93
C ASP A 44 0.63 7.32 -9.45
N ALA A 45 1.44 7.15 -8.39
CA ALA A 45 2.37 8.21 -8.00
C ALA A 45 3.53 8.34 -9.00
N PRO A 46 3.86 9.56 -9.48
CA PRO A 46 4.87 9.79 -10.52
C PRO A 46 6.34 9.58 -10.07
N GLY A 47 6.62 8.64 -9.17
CA GLY A 47 7.98 8.45 -8.65
C GLY A 47 8.18 7.15 -7.89
N GLY A 48 8.17 6.01 -8.60
CA GLY A 48 8.40 4.71 -7.98
C GLY A 48 8.67 3.58 -8.96
N GLY A 49 9.41 3.86 -10.03
CA GLY A 49 9.79 2.88 -11.04
C GLY A 49 11.16 3.19 -11.62
N THR A 50 12.21 2.90 -10.86
CA THR A 50 13.55 2.74 -11.43
C THR A 50 14.16 1.43 -10.95
N ARG A 51 14.20 0.50 -11.90
CA ARG A 51 15.09 -0.66 -12.06
C ARG A 51 14.95 -1.84 -11.09
#